data_AF-A0A6J0UU71-F1
#
_entry.id   AF-A0A6J0UU71-F1
#
_cell.length_a   1.000
_cell.length_b   1.000
_cell.length_c   1.000
_cell.angle_alpha   90.00
_cell.angle_beta   90.00
_cell.angle_gamma   90.00
#
_symmetry.space_group_name_H-M   'P 1'
#
loop_
_entity.id
_entity.type
_entity.pdbx_description
1 polymer ?
#
loop_
_entity_poly.entity_id
_entity_poly.type
_entity_poly.pdbx_seq_one_letter_code
_entity_poly.pdbx_strand_id
1 'polypeptide(L)'
;MASMLLSRSFPGSLQQNCKVFVAGHRGISQAAAKIDVDFDYDGPLMKTEVPGPKSRELMKQLNSIQNAEAVHFFCNYEESRGNYLVDADGNRMLDLYSQISSIPIGYSHPSLIKLLQQPQNLSTFVNRPALGILPPENFAEKLKESLLSVAPKGLSQVVTMSCGSCSNENAFKSIFMWYRNKERGQKSVTKEELETCMINQPPGCPEYTMLSFMGGFHGRTMGCLAATHSKAIHKLDIPSLDWPIAPFPRLKYPLEEFVKENAQEEARCLEEVEDLIVKYRKKKKVVAGIIVEPIQSEGGDNHASDDFFRKLRDIARKPYRIFNTWLGDPSKNLLLAEVINIIKREDLLGNAAHAGKVLLAGLLDLQSRYPHLVSRARGRGTFCSFDTPNDAVRNKLIALARNKGVVLGGSGNRSIRFRPTLVFRDHHAHLFLNIFSDILADFK
;
A
#
# COMPACT_ATOMS: atom_id res chain seq x y z
N MET A 1 39.61 -36.96 -57.84
CA MET A 1 39.87 -37.75 -56.61
C MET A 1 38.58 -37.71 -55.80
N ALA A 2 37.70 -38.72 -55.75
CA ALA A 2 37.87 -40.18 -55.90
C ALA A 2 38.90 -40.75 -54.91
N SER A 3 38.63 -41.80 -54.12
CA SER A 3 37.57 -42.85 -54.18
C SER A 3 36.67 -42.86 -52.92
N MET A 4 35.38 -43.26 -52.92
CA MET A 4 34.77 -44.61 -53.15
C MET A 4 35.20 -45.67 -52.11
N LEU A 5 34.42 -46.66 -51.68
CA LEU A 5 32.97 -47.03 -51.72
C LEU A 5 32.78 -48.18 -50.65
N LEU A 6 31.65 -48.83 -50.33
CA LEU A 6 30.22 -48.90 -50.74
C LEU A 6 29.38 -48.88 -49.41
N SER A 7 28.20 -49.45 -49.13
CA SER A 7 27.19 -50.30 -49.80
C SER A 7 25.75 -49.92 -49.35
N ARG A 8 24.77 -50.84 -49.40
CA ARG A 8 23.40 -50.75 -48.83
C ARG A 8 22.84 -52.14 -48.55
N SER A 9 21.91 -52.26 -47.59
CA SER A 9 20.72 -53.13 -47.74
C SER A 9 19.58 -52.74 -46.77
N PHE A 10 18.34 -52.88 -47.24
CA PHE A 10 17.13 -53.00 -46.44
C PHE A 10 16.62 -54.44 -46.64
N PRO A 11 15.98 -55.05 -45.64
CA PRO A 11 14.53 -55.18 -45.74
C PRO A 11 13.81 -54.85 -44.42
N GLY A 12 12.50 -54.63 -44.48
CA GLY A 12 11.67 -54.42 -43.29
C GLY A 12 10.82 -55.65 -42.95
N SER A 13 10.30 -55.68 -41.72
CA SER A 13 9.18 -56.54 -41.33
C SER A 13 8.31 -55.83 -40.29
N LEU A 14 6.99 -55.95 -40.43
CA LEU A 14 6.06 -55.79 -39.32
C LEU A 14 5.65 -57.18 -38.86
N GLN A 15 5.65 -57.44 -37.55
CA GLN A 15 4.43 -57.89 -36.85
C GLN A 15 4.57 -57.95 -35.32
N GLN A 16 3.56 -57.38 -34.66
CA GLN A 16 2.89 -57.84 -33.44
C GLN A 16 3.63 -58.04 -32.10
N ASN A 17 3.16 -57.22 -31.14
CA ASN A 17 2.64 -57.65 -29.84
C ASN A 17 3.55 -58.37 -28.83
N CYS A 18 3.95 -57.62 -27.79
CA CYS A 18 3.75 -58.12 -26.43
C CYS A 18 3.08 -57.01 -25.59
N LYS A 19 1.95 -57.33 -24.94
CA LYS A 19 1.25 -56.42 -24.03
C LYS A 19 1.79 -56.60 -22.62
N VAL A 20 2.43 -55.58 -22.06
CA VAL A 20 2.67 -55.50 -20.61
C VAL A 20 1.66 -54.53 -20.01
N PHE A 21 0.67 -55.05 -19.28
CA PHE A 21 -0.16 -54.24 -18.40
C PHE A 21 0.67 -53.83 -17.19
N VAL A 22 0.83 -52.53 -16.96
CA VAL A 22 1.24 -51.99 -15.65
C VAL A 22 0.02 -51.28 -15.06
N ALA A 23 -0.41 -51.71 -13.88
CA ALA A 23 -1.58 -51.15 -13.22
C ALA A 23 -1.32 -49.67 -12.85
N GLY A 24 -2.28 -48.80 -13.17
CA GLY A 24 -2.14 -47.37 -12.89
C GLY A 24 -2.21 -47.07 -11.40
N HIS A 25 -1.24 -46.32 -10.89
CA HIS A 25 -1.38 -45.52 -9.68
C HIS A 25 -1.08 -44.07 -10.05
N ARG A 26 -2.13 -43.25 -10.18
CA ARG A 26 -1.96 -41.79 -10.22
C ARG A 26 -1.59 -41.33 -8.81
N GLY A 27 -0.30 -41.18 -8.55
CA GLY A 27 0.20 -40.53 -7.35
C GLY A 27 -0.22 -39.06 -7.32
N ILE A 28 -1.43 -38.80 -6.82
CA ILE A 28 -1.85 -37.44 -6.45
C ILE A 28 -0.95 -37.03 -5.31
N SER A 29 -0.11 -36.01 -5.53
CA SER A 29 0.76 -35.47 -4.47
C SER A 29 -0.11 -34.74 -3.44
N GLN A 30 -0.59 -35.48 -2.44
CA GLN A 30 -1.19 -34.92 -1.22
C GLN A 30 -0.09 -34.34 -0.32
N ALA A 31 0.54 -33.28 -0.83
CA ALA A 31 1.46 -32.41 -0.11
C ALA A 31 0.98 -30.95 -0.22
N ALA A 32 -0.34 -30.74 -0.13
CA ALA A 32 -0.84 -29.49 0.41
C ALA A 32 -0.28 -29.38 1.83
N ALA A 33 0.68 -28.48 2.04
CA ALA A 33 1.32 -28.32 3.32
C ALA A 33 0.25 -28.06 4.39
N LYS A 34 0.29 -28.80 5.51
CA LYS A 34 -0.47 -28.41 6.70
C LYS A 34 -0.02 -27.00 7.05
N ILE A 35 -0.95 -26.05 7.00
CA ILE A 35 -0.75 -24.73 7.57
C ILE A 35 -0.54 -24.95 9.07
N ASP A 36 0.55 -24.42 9.63
CA ASP A 36 0.86 -24.60 11.05
C ASP A 36 -0.26 -24.00 11.89
N VAL A 37 -0.85 -24.83 12.76
CA VAL A 37 -2.02 -24.47 13.57
C VAL A 37 -1.63 -23.46 14.67
N ASP A 38 -0.34 -23.30 14.96
CA ASP A 38 0.22 -22.35 15.95
C ASP A 38 0.50 -20.93 15.40
N PHE A 39 0.24 -20.63 14.11
CA PHE A 39 0.57 -19.32 13.54
C PHE A 39 -0.40 -18.19 13.94
N ASP A 40 -1.71 -18.46 14.01
CA ASP A 40 -2.75 -17.46 14.25
C ASP A 40 -3.63 -17.86 15.45
N TYR A 41 -4.54 -17.00 15.89
CA TYR A 41 -5.50 -17.32 16.96
C TYR A 41 -6.92 -17.57 16.42
N ASP A 42 -7.72 -18.41 17.10
CA ASP A 42 -9.10 -18.71 16.67
C ASP A 42 -10.08 -17.51 16.75
N GLY A 43 -9.76 -16.49 17.54
CA GLY A 43 -10.64 -15.35 17.77
C GLY A 43 -10.15 -14.37 18.84
N PRO A 44 -10.82 -13.21 19.01
CA PRO A 44 -10.49 -12.23 20.04
C PRO A 44 -10.71 -12.77 21.46
N LEU A 45 -10.07 -12.14 22.44
CA LEU A 45 -10.23 -12.45 23.86
C LEU A 45 -10.09 -11.16 24.67
N MET A 46 -11.22 -10.61 25.12
CA MET A 46 -11.28 -9.36 25.88
C MET A 46 -11.29 -9.61 27.39
N LYS A 47 -10.62 -8.74 28.13
CA LYS A 47 -10.44 -8.76 29.59
C LYS A 47 -10.82 -7.41 30.23
N THR A 48 -10.62 -6.31 29.51
CA THR A 48 -10.95 -4.95 29.94
C THR A 48 -11.58 -4.15 28.78
N GLU A 49 -12.09 -2.97 29.08
CA GLU A 49 -12.22 -1.89 28.12
C GLU A 49 -10.85 -1.46 27.55
N VAL A 50 -10.84 -0.87 26.34
CA VAL A 50 -9.60 -0.46 25.65
C VAL A 50 -9.61 1.05 25.35
N PRO A 51 -8.59 1.83 25.79
CA PRO A 51 -7.38 1.41 26.51
C PRO A 51 -7.66 0.99 27.95
N GLY A 52 -7.10 -0.14 28.38
CA GLY A 52 -7.22 -0.64 29.76
C GLY A 52 -6.35 0.14 30.77
N PRO A 53 -6.41 -0.21 32.07
CA PRO A 53 -5.71 0.53 33.13
C PRO A 53 -4.19 0.68 32.92
N LYS A 54 -3.50 -0.37 32.46
CA LYS A 54 -2.05 -0.34 32.18
C LYS A 54 -1.74 0.47 30.92
N SER A 55 -2.57 0.35 29.87
CA SER A 55 -2.46 1.24 28.69
C SER A 55 -2.66 2.71 29.05
N ARG A 56 -3.59 3.05 29.96
CA ARG A 56 -3.84 4.43 30.41
C ARG A 56 -2.66 5.03 31.19
N GLU A 57 -2.05 4.27 32.09
CA GLU A 57 -0.80 4.70 32.76
C GLU A 57 0.36 4.80 31.75
N LEU A 58 0.44 3.86 30.78
CA LEU A 58 1.25 3.93 29.55
C LEU A 58 1.19 5.31 28.87
N MET A 59 -0.04 5.71 28.53
CA MET A 59 -0.35 6.96 27.83
C MET A 59 0.01 8.19 28.67
N LYS A 60 -0.29 8.18 29.97
CA LYS A 60 0.07 9.27 30.90
C LYS A 60 1.58 9.47 31.02
N GLN A 61 2.36 8.39 31.07
CA GLN A 61 3.82 8.45 31.09
C GLN A 61 4.36 9.04 29.78
N LEU A 62 3.89 8.56 28.62
CA LEU A 62 4.29 9.13 27.32
C LEU A 62 3.86 10.59 27.15
N ASN A 63 2.69 10.97 27.68
CA ASN A 63 2.19 12.34 27.62
C ASN A 63 3.02 13.35 28.43
N SER A 64 3.96 12.89 29.27
CA SER A 64 4.90 13.76 29.98
C SER A 64 6.10 14.20 29.13
N ILE A 65 6.36 13.54 27.99
CA ILE A 65 7.52 13.78 27.12
C ILE A 65 7.17 14.11 25.66
N GLN A 66 5.93 13.88 25.23
CA GLN A 66 5.37 14.32 23.95
C GLN A 66 3.83 14.39 24.03
N ASN A 67 3.16 15.04 23.09
CA ASN A 67 1.70 14.90 23.00
C ASN A 67 1.33 13.46 22.62
N ALA A 68 0.54 12.78 23.46
CA ALA A 68 0.15 11.38 23.28
C ALA A 68 -1.35 11.19 22.97
N GLU A 69 -2.09 12.25 22.63
CA GLU A 69 -3.54 12.19 22.35
C GLU A 69 -3.91 11.27 21.18
N ALA A 70 -2.97 11.05 20.25
CA ALA A 70 -3.13 10.14 19.12
C ALA A 70 -2.96 8.64 19.49
N VAL A 71 -2.56 8.31 20.71
CA VAL A 71 -2.33 6.92 21.15
C VAL A 71 -3.66 6.24 21.47
N HIS A 72 -3.93 5.09 20.84
CA HIS A 72 -5.15 4.32 21.07
C HIS A 72 -5.09 3.45 22.34
N PHE A 73 -3.96 2.77 22.54
CA PHE A 73 -3.61 1.86 23.64
C PHE A 73 -2.13 1.45 23.47
N PHE A 74 -1.53 0.79 24.46
CA PHE A 74 -0.18 0.23 24.34
C PHE A 74 -0.23 -1.24 23.92
N CYS A 75 0.74 -1.71 23.14
CA CYS A 75 0.74 -3.06 22.55
C CYS A 75 1.76 -3.99 23.21
N ASN A 76 1.46 -5.29 23.23
CA ASN A 76 2.38 -6.39 23.50
C ASN A 76 2.59 -7.12 22.17
N TYR A 77 3.69 -6.81 21.48
CA TYR A 77 3.96 -7.36 20.14
C TYR A 77 4.50 -8.78 20.20
N GLU A 78 5.12 -9.15 21.30
CA GLU A 78 5.69 -10.45 21.61
C GLU A 78 4.60 -11.54 21.66
N GLU A 79 3.41 -11.22 22.19
CA GLU A 79 2.22 -12.08 22.15
C GLU A 79 1.28 -11.81 20.96
N SER A 80 1.57 -10.82 20.12
CA SER A 80 0.78 -10.58 18.91
C SER A 80 1.17 -11.57 17.81
N ARG A 81 0.20 -12.22 17.18
CA ARG A 81 0.42 -13.25 16.14
C ARG A 81 -0.62 -13.17 15.04
N GLY A 82 -0.22 -13.50 13.82
CA GLY A 82 -1.12 -13.58 12.66
C GLY A 82 -1.96 -12.31 12.50
N ASN A 83 -3.29 -12.45 12.55
CA ASN A 83 -4.22 -11.32 12.40
C ASN A 83 -4.60 -10.63 13.73
N TYR A 84 -4.01 -11.01 14.88
CA TYR A 84 -4.40 -10.47 16.18
C TYR A 84 -3.30 -9.64 16.84
N LEU A 85 -3.70 -8.45 17.30
CA LEU A 85 -2.92 -7.53 18.11
C LEU A 85 -3.29 -7.74 19.58
N VAL A 86 -2.28 -7.94 20.43
CA VAL A 86 -2.44 -8.03 21.88
C VAL A 86 -2.05 -6.69 22.51
N ASP A 87 -2.86 -6.18 23.44
CA ASP A 87 -2.55 -4.94 24.16
C ASP A 87 -1.77 -5.16 25.48
N ALA A 88 -1.33 -4.08 26.10
CA ALA A 88 -0.54 -4.12 27.34
C ALA A 88 -1.34 -4.69 28.53
N ASP A 89 -2.67 -4.61 28.49
CA ASP A 89 -3.63 -5.14 29.47
C ASP A 89 -3.98 -6.62 29.20
N GLY A 90 -3.53 -7.16 28.06
CA GLY A 90 -3.70 -8.55 27.66
C GLY A 90 -5.01 -8.84 26.94
N ASN A 91 -5.70 -7.83 26.41
CA ASN A 91 -6.79 -8.00 25.45
C ASN A 91 -6.21 -8.46 24.10
N ARG A 92 -6.84 -9.43 23.44
CA ARG A 92 -6.49 -9.88 22.09
C ARG A 92 -7.58 -9.43 21.12
N MET A 93 -7.22 -8.62 20.12
CA MET A 93 -8.15 -8.02 19.16
C MET A 93 -7.78 -8.41 17.73
N LEU A 94 -8.78 -8.73 16.90
CA LEU A 94 -8.63 -8.91 15.46
C LEU A 94 -8.27 -7.57 14.82
N ASP A 95 -7.10 -7.46 14.19
CA ASP A 95 -6.58 -6.20 13.65
C ASP A 95 -6.89 -6.04 12.16
N LEU A 96 -7.93 -5.25 11.86
CA LEU A 96 -8.30 -4.87 10.49
C LEU A 96 -7.75 -3.48 10.11
N TYR A 97 -6.70 -3.01 10.81
CA TYR A 97 -6.00 -1.75 10.54
C TYR A 97 -4.48 -1.91 10.32
N SER A 98 -3.88 -2.99 10.82
CA SER A 98 -2.51 -3.48 10.53
C SER A 98 -1.41 -2.41 10.62
N GLN A 99 -1.40 -1.65 11.71
CA GLN A 99 -0.52 -0.48 11.93
C GLN A 99 -0.54 0.50 10.75
N ILE A 100 -1.75 0.94 10.36
CA ILE A 100 -1.99 1.81 9.20
C ILE A 100 -1.56 1.15 7.87
N SER A 101 -2.04 -0.08 7.63
CA SER A 101 -1.77 -0.84 6.39
C SER A 101 -0.28 -1.17 6.15
N SER A 102 0.53 -1.31 7.21
CA SER A 102 1.98 -1.49 7.12
C SER A 102 2.50 -2.88 7.52
N ILE A 103 1.71 -3.70 8.22
CA ILE A 103 2.06 -5.11 8.52
C ILE A 103 1.60 -6.02 7.37
N PRO A 104 2.51 -6.61 6.58
CA PRO A 104 2.12 -7.27 5.33
C PRO A 104 1.54 -8.68 5.53
N ILE A 105 2.12 -9.49 6.43
CA ILE A 105 1.83 -10.94 6.56
C ILE A 105 1.52 -11.36 7.99
N GLY A 106 0.88 -10.48 8.76
CA GLY A 106 0.57 -10.73 10.16
C GLY A 106 1.71 -10.45 11.13
N TYR A 107 1.37 -10.45 12.42
CA TYR A 107 2.32 -10.29 13.52
C TYR A 107 3.14 -11.57 13.75
N SER A 108 4.40 -11.41 14.18
CA SER A 108 5.29 -12.50 14.64
C SER A 108 5.40 -13.70 13.69
N HIS A 109 5.35 -13.44 12.38
CA HIS A 109 5.29 -14.51 11.36
C HIS A 109 6.51 -15.46 11.43
N PRO A 110 6.33 -16.79 11.54
CA PRO A 110 7.40 -17.76 11.77
C PRO A 110 8.60 -17.66 10.82
N SER A 111 8.39 -17.46 9.50
CA SER A 111 9.50 -17.21 8.55
C SER A 111 10.38 -16.02 8.94
N LEU A 112 9.79 -14.92 9.44
CA LEU A 112 10.53 -13.71 9.79
C LEU A 112 11.31 -13.92 11.11
N ILE A 113 10.72 -14.62 12.08
CA ILE A 113 11.41 -15.05 13.30
C ILE A 113 12.60 -15.97 12.94
N LYS A 114 12.38 -16.97 12.09
CA LYS A 114 13.43 -17.89 11.62
C LYS A 114 14.55 -17.18 10.88
N LEU A 115 14.22 -16.14 10.09
CA LEU A 115 15.17 -15.26 9.41
C LEU A 115 15.98 -14.41 10.40
N LEU A 116 15.37 -13.87 11.45
CA LEU A 116 16.04 -13.13 12.52
C LEU A 116 16.99 -14.03 13.36
N GLN A 117 16.62 -15.29 13.55
CA GLN A 117 17.41 -16.29 14.28
C GLN A 117 18.65 -16.81 13.51
N GLN A 118 18.81 -16.45 12.23
CA GLN A 118 19.96 -16.88 11.42
C GLN A 118 21.25 -16.11 11.81
N PRO A 119 22.33 -16.78 12.28
CA PRO A 119 23.56 -16.10 12.68
C PRO A 119 24.19 -15.25 11.56
N GLN A 120 24.10 -15.71 10.31
CA GLN A 120 24.60 -14.99 9.14
C GLN A 120 23.89 -13.66 8.86
N ASN A 121 22.67 -13.46 9.39
CA ASN A 121 21.90 -12.22 9.19
C ASN A 121 22.22 -11.16 10.27
N LEU A 122 22.88 -11.49 11.39
CA LEU A 122 23.13 -10.57 12.50
C LEU A 122 23.84 -9.28 12.06
N SER A 123 24.82 -9.40 11.18
CA SER A 123 25.56 -8.25 10.61
C SER A 123 24.63 -7.24 9.92
N THR A 124 23.57 -7.71 9.25
CA THR A 124 22.61 -6.84 8.53
C THR A 124 21.76 -5.98 9.47
N PHE A 125 21.64 -6.33 10.75
CA PHE A 125 20.89 -5.56 11.74
C PHE A 125 21.75 -4.56 12.52
N VAL A 126 23.03 -4.86 12.75
CA VAL A 126 23.93 -3.98 13.52
C VAL A 126 24.79 -3.06 12.64
N ASN A 127 25.17 -3.49 11.43
CA ASN A 127 26.05 -2.73 10.54
C ASN A 127 25.21 -2.01 9.45
N ARG A 128 24.58 -0.88 9.79
CA ARG A 128 23.79 -0.10 8.83
C ARG A 128 24.69 0.73 7.88
N PRO A 129 24.72 0.44 6.57
CA PRO A 129 25.65 1.09 5.65
C PRO A 129 25.10 2.39 5.04
N ALA A 130 26.01 3.26 4.59
CA ALA A 130 25.70 4.38 3.71
C ALA A 130 25.50 3.86 2.27
N LEU A 131 24.30 3.34 1.98
CA LEU A 131 24.00 2.57 0.76
C LEU A 131 24.35 3.24 -0.58
N GLY A 132 24.37 4.57 -0.65
CA GLY A 132 24.77 5.31 -1.85
C GLY A 132 26.27 5.29 -2.18
N ILE A 133 27.13 4.82 -1.25
CA ILE A 133 28.60 4.80 -1.41
C ILE A 133 29.26 3.49 -0.95
N LEU A 134 28.69 2.79 0.04
CA LEU A 134 29.25 1.57 0.63
C LEU A 134 28.16 0.48 0.76
N PRO A 135 27.59 -0.01 -0.36
CA PRO A 135 26.60 -1.08 -0.32
C PRO A 135 27.23 -2.41 0.13
N PRO A 136 26.50 -3.27 0.88
CA PRO A 136 26.97 -4.61 1.19
C PRO A 136 26.95 -5.49 -0.06
N GLU A 137 27.81 -6.51 -0.10
CA GLU A 137 28.03 -7.42 -1.24
C GLU A 137 26.73 -7.96 -1.85
N ASN A 138 25.80 -8.43 -1.00
CA ASN A 138 24.53 -9.02 -1.43
C ASN A 138 23.43 -7.99 -1.80
N PHE A 139 23.70 -6.68 -1.78
CA PHE A 139 22.66 -5.65 -1.97
C PHE A 139 21.93 -5.76 -3.31
N ALA A 140 22.68 -5.94 -4.40
CA ALA A 140 22.12 -6.06 -5.74
C ALA A 140 21.31 -7.36 -5.94
N GLU A 141 21.66 -8.44 -5.22
CA GLU A 141 20.92 -9.69 -5.21
C GLU A 141 19.63 -9.58 -4.38
N LYS A 142 19.71 -9.02 -3.16
CA LYS A 142 18.53 -8.83 -2.31
C LYS A 142 17.51 -7.88 -2.95
N LEU A 143 17.95 -6.92 -3.76
CA LEU A 143 17.07 -6.10 -4.62
C LEU A 143 16.41 -6.89 -5.77
N LYS A 144 17.11 -7.88 -6.36
CA LYS A 144 16.56 -8.79 -7.39
C LYS A 144 15.48 -9.68 -6.81
N GLU A 145 15.73 -10.29 -5.65
CA GLU A 145 14.76 -11.14 -4.94
C GLU A 145 13.52 -10.36 -4.50
N SER A 146 13.72 -9.16 -3.94
CA SER A 146 12.63 -8.32 -3.42
C SER A 146 12.02 -7.41 -4.51
N LEU A 147 12.37 -6.11 -4.50
CA LEU A 147 11.68 -5.05 -5.24
C LEU A 147 11.66 -5.25 -6.76
N LEU A 148 12.74 -5.78 -7.35
CA LEU A 148 12.80 -5.99 -8.80
C LEU A 148 12.02 -7.24 -9.24
N SER A 149 11.78 -8.21 -8.36
CA SER A 149 10.90 -9.37 -8.66
C SER A 149 9.41 -9.02 -8.71
N VAL A 150 9.07 -7.75 -8.46
CA VAL A 150 7.73 -7.15 -8.55
C VAL A 150 7.74 -5.81 -9.32
N ALA A 151 8.76 -5.57 -10.15
CA ALA A 151 8.94 -4.31 -10.88
C ALA A 151 7.75 -3.97 -11.82
N PRO A 152 7.18 -2.75 -11.77
CA PRO A 152 6.11 -2.35 -12.69
C PRO A 152 6.55 -2.31 -14.15
N LYS A 153 5.62 -2.62 -15.08
CA LYS A 153 5.89 -2.64 -16.53
C LYS A 153 6.54 -1.34 -17.01
N GLY A 154 7.72 -1.46 -17.62
CA GLY A 154 8.49 -0.33 -18.15
C GLY A 154 9.42 0.39 -17.14
N LEU A 155 9.41 0.02 -15.85
CA LEU A 155 10.28 0.62 -14.83
C LEU A 155 11.44 -0.31 -14.48
N SER A 156 12.54 -0.21 -15.23
CA SER A 156 13.76 -1.02 -15.06
C SER A 156 14.77 -0.46 -14.03
N GLN A 157 14.36 0.48 -13.18
CA GLN A 157 15.25 1.19 -12.25
C GLN A 157 14.59 1.26 -10.87
N VAL A 158 15.38 1.07 -9.81
CA VAL A 158 14.94 1.16 -8.42
C VAL A 158 15.84 2.12 -7.64
N VAL A 159 15.22 2.96 -6.81
CA VAL A 159 15.89 3.90 -5.90
C VAL A 159 15.15 3.78 -4.57
N THR A 160 15.72 3.03 -3.62
CA THR A 160 15.09 2.67 -2.34
C THR A 160 15.00 3.84 -1.36
N MET A 161 14.10 3.80 -0.38
CA MET A 161 13.89 4.87 0.60
C MET A 161 13.47 4.33 1.97
N SER A 162 13.61 5.16 3.00
CA SER A 162 13.29 4.81 4.39
C SER A 162 11.82 4.98 4.76
N CYS A 163 11.06 5.85 4.08
CA CYS A 163 9.63 6.06 4.31
C CYS A 163 8.92 6.69 3.10
N GLY A 164 7.58 6.65 3.07
CA GLY A 164 6.77 7.20 1.96
C GLY A 164 7.00 8.69 1.68
N SER A 165 7.21 9.52 2.71
CA SER A 165 7.52 10.94 2.54
C SER A 165 8.83 11.14 1.77
N CYS A 166 9.92 10.46 2.13
CA CYS A 166 11.17 10.62 1.40
C CYS A 166 11.20 9.90 0.04
N SER A 167 10.32 8.92 -0.20
CA SER A 167 10.01 8.47 -1.57
C SER A 167 9.43 9.59 -2.43
N ASN A 168 8.42 10.31 -1.91
CA ASN A 168 7.72 11.35 -2.66
C ASN A 168 8.54 12.65 -2.81
N GLU A 169 9.17 13.16 -1.73
CA GLU A 169 10.10 14.32 -1.83
C GLU A 169 11.19 14.10 -2.87
N ASN A 170 11.78 12.90 -2.86
CA ASN A 170 12.78 12.58 -3.85
C ASN A 170 12.14 12.48 -5.22
N ALA A 171 11.05 11.73 -5.42
CA ALA A 171 10.33 11.69 -6.71
C ALA A 171 10.00 13.09 -7.28
N PHE A 172 9.66 14.08 -6.45
CA PHE A 172 9.40 15.47 -6.88
C PHE A 172 10.66 16.19 -7.35
N LYS A 173 11.69 16.33 -6.49
CA LYS A 173 13.01 16.87 -6.88
C LYS A 173 13.51 16.22 -8.17
N SER A 174 13.24 14.93 -8.27
CA SER A 174 13.69 14.08 -9.32
C SER A 174 12.93 14.35 -10.65
N ILE A 175 11.61 14.53 -10.60
CA ILE A 175 10.83 15.01 -11.75
C ILE A 175 11.32 16.41 -12.17
N PHE A 176 11.67 17.29 -11.24
CA PHE A 176 12.21 18.63 -11.55
C PHE A 176 13.59 18.58 -12.22
N MET A 177 14.53 17.76 -11.72
CA MET A 177 15.85 17.54 -12.33
C MET A 177 15.71 17.06 -13.77
N TRP A 178 14.85 16.08 -13.99
CA TRP A 178 14.52 15.63 -15.34
C TRP A 178 14.00 16.79 -16.21
N TYR A 179 13.00 17.52 -15.74
CA TYR A 179 12.35 18.55 -16.56
C TYR A 179 13.32 19.69 -16.89
N ARG A 180 14.24 20.08 -15.98
CA ARG A 180 15.37 20.98 -16.31
C ARG A 180 16.25 20.39 -17.39
N ASN A 181 16.63 19.11 -17.31
CA ASN A 181 17.49 18.48 -18.31
C ASN A 181 16.81 18.40 -19.69
N LYS A 182 15.48 18.23 -19.74
CA LYS A 182 14.70 18.30 -20.99
C LYS A 182 14.68 19.70 -21.61
N GLU A 183 14.55 20.76 -20.80
CA GLU A 183 14.61 22.15 -21.31
C GLU A 183 16.03 22.58 -21.70
N ARG A 184 17.05 22.15 -20.93
CA ARG A 184 18.46 22.45 -21.17
C ARG A 184 19.02 21.66 -22.38
N GLY A 185 18.48 20.49 -22.65
CA GLY A 185 18.92 19.60 -23.72
C GLY A 185 20.35 19.10 -23.47
N GLN A 186 21.22 19.21 -24.47
CA GLN A 186 22.63 18.84 -24.37
C GLN A 186 23.54 19.96 -23.80
N LYS A 187 22.99 21.12 -23.43
CA LYS A 187 23.80 22.23 -22.88
C LYS A 187 24.27 21.91 -21.46
N SER A 188 25.47 22.39 -21.11
CA SER A 188 25.97 22.39 -19.74
C SER A 188 25.12 23.30 -18.83
N VAL A 189 25.14 23.03 -17.53
CA VAL A 189 24.58 23.93 -16.51
C VAL A 189 25.33 25.25 -16.57
N THR A 190 24.62 26.39 -16.53
CA THR A 190 25.27 27.70 -16.61
C THR A 190 25.92 28.09 -15.28
N LYS A 191 26.90 29.01 -15.32
CA LYS A 191 27.47 29.62 -14.11
C LYS A 191 26.38 30.28 -13.24
N GLU A 192 25.45 30.99 -13.89
CA GLU A 192 24.29 31.61 -13.24
C GLU A 192 23.37 30.58 -12.57
N GLU A 193 23.08 29.44 -13.20
CA GLU A 193 22.31 28.34 -12.58
C GLU A 193 23.03 27.77 -11.33
N LEU A 194 24.35 27.69 -11.33
CA LEU A 194 25.16 27.22 -10.20
C LEU A 194 25.24 28.24 -9.05
N GLU A 195 25.33 29.53 -9.35
CA GLU A 195 25.42 30.59 -8.34
C GLU A 195 24.04 30.85 -7.70
N THR A 196 22.98 30.94 -8.51
CA THR A 196 21.62 31.23 -8.02
C THR A 196 20.98 30.07 -7.26
N CYS A 197 21.30 28.80 -7.58
CA CYS A 197 20.76 27.67 -6.81
C CYS A 197 21.25 27.61 -5.36
N MET A 198 22.46 28.14 -5.09
CA MET A 198 23.03 28.18 -3.73
C MET A 198 22.37 29.22 -2.82
N ILE A 199 21.58 30.13 -3.38
CA ILE A 199 20.85 31.20 -2.66
C ILE A 199 19.33 31.11 -2.86
N ASN A 200 18.81 29.94 -3.28
CA ASN A 200 17.40 29.66 -3.50
C ASN A 200 16.71 30.53 -4.59
N GLN A 201 17.45 31.00 -5.60
CA GLN A 201 16.92 31.90 -6.66
C GLN A 201 16.88 31.22 -8.04
N PRO A 202 15.95 31.63 -8.94
CA PRO A 202 16.04 31.33 -10.36
C PRO A 202 17.29 31.95 -11.01
N PRO A 203 17.82 31.40 -12.12
CA PRO A 203 17.34 30.20 -12.82
C PRO A 203 17.74 28.87 -12.16
N GLY A 204 18.66 28.87 -11.20
CA GLY A 204 19.16 27.67 -10.53
C GLY A 204 18.09 26.90 -9.75
N CYS A 205 17.21 27.63 -9.05
CA CYS A 205 15.99 27.11 -8.45
C CYS A 205 14.77 27.45 -9.34
N PRO A 206 14.25 26.51 -10.15
CA PRO A 206 13.12 26.77 -11.03
C PRO A 206 11.77 26.79 -10.28
N GLU A 207 10.84 27.66 -10.70
CA GLU A 207 9.47 27.71 -10.18
C GLU A 207 8.56 26.56 -10.68
N TYR A 208 9.08 25.33 -10.71
CA TYR A 208 8.31 24.16 -11.14
C TYR A 208 7.30 23.71 -10.09
N THR A 209 6.25 23.04 -10.58
CA THR A 209 5.14 22.56 -9.75
C THR A 209 4.82 21.09 -9.97
N MET A 210 4.29 20.44 -8.95
CA MET A 210 3.64 19.14 -9.05
C MET A 210 2.13 19.34 -8.98
N LEU A 211 1.38 18.79 -9.92
CA LEU A 211 -0.08 18.70 -9.81
C LEU A 211 -0.44 17.58 -8.84
N SER A 212 -1.38 17.87 -7.95
CA SER A 212 -1.88 16.97 -6.91
C SER A 212 -3.41 17.03 -6.86
N PHE A 213 -4.03 16.13 -6.08
CA PHE A 213 -5.49 15.99 -6.04
C PHE A 213 -6.07 16.28 -4.65
N MET A 214 -7.20 16.98 -4.61
CA MET A 214 -8.01 17.17 -3.40
C MET A 214 -8.35 15.81 -2.77
N GLY A 215 -8.23 15.69 -1.44
CA GLY A 215 -8.34 14.42 -0.70
C GLY A 215 -7.05 13.60 -0.60
N GLY A 216 -6.04 13.86 -1.45
CA GLY A 216 -4.82 13.07 -1.50
C GLY A 216 -3.94 13.16 -0.24
N PHE A 217 -3.14 12.13 0.01
CA PHE A 217 -2.14 12.11 1.08
C PHE A 217 -0.81 11.49 0.60
N HIS A 218 0.24 12.29 0.63
CA HIS A 218 1.54 11.94 0.03
C HIS A 218 2.71 12.11 1.02
N GLY A 219 2.44 12.55 2.26
CA GLY A 219 3.42 12.67 3.34
C GLY A 219 3.24 13.95 4.15
N ARG A 220 4.17 14.24 5.08
CA ARG A 220 4.12 15.40 5.99
C ARG A 220 5.37 16.30 5.97
N THR A 221 6.40 15.95 5.22
CA THR A 221 7.50 16.86 4.86
C THR A 221 6.99 17.91 3.87
N MET A 222 7.61 19.09 3.78
CA MET A 222 6.99 20.28 3.17
C MET A 222 6.54 20.11 1.70
N GLY A 223 7.31 19.43 0.85
CA GLY A 223 6.91 19.18 -0.55
C GLY A 223 5.78 18.16 -0.65
N CYS A 224 5.84 17.10 0.16
CA CYS A 224 4.75 16.13 0.31
C CYS A 224 3.48 16.74 0.88
N LEU A 225 3.62 17.74 1.76
CA LEU A 225 2.50 18.43 2.39
C LEU A 225 1.87 19.46 1.45
N ALA A 226 2.65 20.13 0.61
CA ALA A 226 2.12 20.94 -0.49
C ALA A 226 1.20 20.10 -1.41
N ALA A 227 1.61 18.86 -1.72
CA ALA A 227 0.83 17.92 -2.52
C ALA A 227 -0.26 17.12 -1.75
N THR A 228 -0.37 17.27 -0.42
CA THR A 228 -1.35 16.55 0.42
C THR A 228 -2.54 17.45 0.72
N HIS A 229 -3.77 16.95 0.59
CA HIS A 229 -5.02 17.73 0.74
C HIS A 229 -6.11 16.94 1.47
N SER A 230 -5.74 16.23 2.53
CA SER A 230 -6.58 15.23 3.21
C SER A 230 -7.43 15.79 4.37
N LYS A 231 -6.82 16.52 5.31
CA LYS A 231 -7.47 17.06 6.52
C LYS A 231 -6.83 18.40 6.90
N ALA A 232 -7.61 19.38 7.37
CA ALA A 232 -7.09 20.72 7.71
C ALA A 232 -5.98 20.69 8.77
N ILE A 233 -6.15 19.87 9.83
CA ILE A 233 -5.18 19.65 10.91
C ILE A 233 -3.85 19.03 10.45
N HIS A 234 -3.73 18.58 9.19
CA HIS A 234 -2.45 18.16 8.61
C HIS A 234 -1.67 19.34 8.00
N LYS A 235 -2.34 20.44 7.61
CA LYS A 235 -1.76 21.55 6.82
C LYS A 235 -1.73 22.90 7.53
N LEU A 236 -2.58 23.11 8.53
CA LEU A 236 -2.70 24.38 9.25
C LEU A 236 -1.34 24.82 9.81
N ASP A 237 -1.08 26.12 9.79
CA ASP A 237 0.15 26.78 10.26
C ASP A 237 1.49 26.39 9.58
N ILE A 238 1.48 25.50 8.57
CA ILE A 238 2.69 25.12 7.82
C ILE A 238 2.77 25.87 6.48
N PRO A 239 3.90 26.56 6.17
CA PRO A 239 4.13 27.17 4.85
C PRO A 239 4.03 26.16 3.71
N SER A 240 3.47 26.59 2.57
CA SER A 240 3.16 25.72 1.44
C SER A 240 3.48 26.36 0.08
N LEU A 241 3.36 25.58 -0.99
CA LEU A 241 3.73 25.98 -2.36
C LEU A 241 2.48 26.24 -3.21
N ASP A 242 2.50 27.30 -4.03
CA ASP A 242 1.50 27.60 -5.07
C ASP A 242 1.62 26.57 -6.21
N TRP A 243 1.07 25.38 -5.98
CA TRP A 243 1.05 24.22 -6.87
C TRP A 243 -0.41 23.90 -7.26
N PRO A 244 -0.67 23.32 -8.46
CA PRO A 244 -2.02 22.98 -8.88
C PRO A 244 -2.63 21.85 -8.05
N ILE A 245 -3.90 22.05 -7.68
CA ILE A 245 -4.74 21.09 -6.95
C ILE A 245 -5.98 20.83 -7.81
N ALA A 246 -6.10 19.62 -8.35
CA ALA A 246 -7.25 19.17 -9.12
C ALA A 246 -8.32 18.51 -8.23
N PRO A 247 -9.60 18.50 -8.62
CA PRO A 247 -10.60 17.66 -7.97
C PRO A 247 -10.31 16.17 -8.23
N PHE A 248 -10.52 15.33 -7.22
CA PHE A 248 -10.60 13.88 -7.41
C PHE A 248 -12.08 13.46 -7.58
N PRO A 249 -12.42 12.53 -8.49
CA PRO A 249 -13.82 12.14 -8.74
C PRO A 249 -14.54 11.66 -7.48
N ARG A 250 -15.71 12.25 -7.18
CA ARG A 250 -16.55 11.83 -6.04
C ARG A 250 -17.71 10.94 -6.49
N LEU A 251 -17.43 9.66 -6.71
CA LEU A 251 -18.43 8.69 -7.16
C LEU A 251 -19.67 8.59 -6.25
N LYS A 252 -20.85 8.54 -6.87
CA LYS A 252 -22.14 8.16 -6.27
C LYS A 252 -22.29 6.64 -6.27
N TYR A 253 -23.05 6.11 -5.31
CA TYR A 253 -23.26 4.69 -5.05
C TYR A 253 -24.76 4.43 -4.79
N PRO A 254 -25.33 3.27 -5.20
CA PRO A 254 -24.72 2.15 -5.94
C PRO A 254 -24.11 2.55 -7.29
N LEU A 255 -23.05 1.88 -7.72
CA LEU A 255 -22.29 2.32 -8.92
C LEU A 255 -23.10 2.11 -10.20
N GLU A 256 -23.96 1.09 -10.16
CA GLU A 256 -24.85 0.59 -11.20
C GLU A 256 -26.00 1.57 -11.49
N GLU A 257 -26.44 2.34 -10.50
CA GLU A 257 -27.49 3.36 -10.62
C GLU A 257 -26.97 4.69 -11.18
N PHE A 258 -25.70 5.02 -10.91
CA PHE A 258 -25.11 6.34 -11.21
C PHE A 258 -24.02 6.31 -12.29
N VAL A 259 -24.06 5.33 -13.20
CA VAL A 259 -23.02 5.12 -14.25
C VAL A 259 -22.76 6.39 -15.06
N LYS A 260 -23.82 7.14 -15.42
CA LYS A 260 -23.71 8.35 -16.24
C LYS A 260 -23.11 9.52 -15.46
N GLU A 261 -23.60 9.75 -14.25
CA GLU A 261 -23.16 10.82 -13.34
C GLU A 261 -21.70 10.61 -12.95
N ASN A 262 -21.31 9.36 -12.68
CA ASN A 262 -19.94 8.97 -12.36
C ASN A 262 -18.99 9.20 -13.55
N ALA A 263 -19.41 8.84 -14.77
CA ALA A 263 -18.62 9.11 -15.99
C ALA A 263 -18.49 10.62 -16.30
N GLN A 264 -19.53 11.42 -16.02
CA GLN A 264 -19.51 12.87 -16.17
C GLN A 264 -18.59 13.55 -15.14
N GLU A 265 -18.62 13.09 -13.88
CA GLU A 265 -17.73 13.57 -12.82
C GLU A 265 -16.25 13.22 -13.10
N GLU A 266 -15.97 12.01 -13.58
CA GLU A 266 -14.61 11.63 -14.00
C GLU A 266 -14.12 12.45 -15.20
N ALA A 267 -14.98 12.74 -16.17
CA ALA A 267 -14.64 13.60 -17.32
C ALA A 267 -14.32 15.04 -16.89
N ARG A 268 -15.16 15.65 -16.05
CA ARG A 268 -14.94 17.00 -15.49
C ARG A 268 -13.61 17.09 -14.74
N CYS A 269 -13.29 16.09 -13.91
CA CYS A 269 -12.03 16.06 -13.17
C CYS A 269 -10.80 15.94 -14.10
N LEU A 270 -10.91 15.28 -15.25
CA LEU A 270 -9.83 15.20 -16.24
C LEU A 270 -9.65 16.51 -17.01
N GLU A 271 -10.75 17.17 -17.37
CA GLU A 271 -10.75 18.49 -18.03
C GLU A 271 -10.07 19.54 -17.14
N GLU A 272 -10.43 19.61 -15.85
CA GLU A 272 -9.79 20.52 -14.89
C GLU A 272 -8.29 20.23 -14.67
N VAL A 273 -7.83 18.98 -14.86
CA VAL A 273 -6.39 18.66 -14.82
C VAL A 273 -5.65 19.27 -16.01
N GLU A 274 -6.19 19.16 -17.24
CA GLU A 274 -5.59 19.80 -18.41
C GLU A 274 -5.59 21.33 -18.29
N ASP A 275 -6.70 21.89 -17.83
CA ASP A 275 -6.87 23.32 -17.65
C ASP A 275 -5.91 23.90 -16.60
N LEU A 276 -5.70 23.18 -15.49
CA LEU A 276 -4.67 23.51 -14.49
C LEU A 276 -3.26 23.47 -15.08
N ILE A 277 -2.92 22.47 -15.90
CA ILE A 277 -1.60 22.40 -16.56
C ILE A 277 -1.38 23.60 -17.48
N VAL A 278 -2.38 23.98 -18.28
CA VAL A 278 -2.32 25.16 -19.15
C VAL A 278 -2.22 26.46 -18.34
N LYS A 279 -3.04 26.62 -17.30
CA LYS A 279 -3.09 27.78 -16.39
C LYS A 279 -1.76 27.99 -15.65
N TYR A 280 -1.18 26.93 -15.10
CA TYR A 280 0.11 27.01 -14.40
C TYR A 280 1.29 27.24 -15.35
N ARG A 281 1.24 26.72 -16.59
CA ARG A 281 2.20 27.10 -17.63
C ARG A 281 2.11 28.58 -18.01
N LYS A 282 0.89 29.16 -18.11
CA LYS A 282 0.67 30.60 -18.32
C LYS A 282 1.20 31.45 -17.13
N LYS A 283 1.10 30.96 -15.89
CA LYS A 283 1.75 31.55 -14.69
C LYS A 283 3.31 31.51 -14.72
N LYS A 284 3.96 30.93 -15.74
CA LYS A 284 5.37 30.49 -15.76
C LYS A 284 5.74 29.37 -14.78
N LYS A 285 4.80 28.90 -13.95
CA LYS A 285 4.98 27.87 -12.92
C LYS A 285 4.75 26.45 -13.45
N VAL A 286 5.60 26.03 -14.39
CA VAL A 286 5.41 24.82 -15.21
C VAL A 286 5.14 23.56 -14.36
N VAL A 287 4.04 22.86 -14.69
CA VAL A 287 3.74 21.54 -14.10
C VAL A 287 4.72 20.52 -14.66
N ALA A 288 5.66 20.10 -13.82
CA ALA A 288 6.69 19.12 -14.20
C ALA A 288 6.17 17.68 -14.07
N GLY A 289 5.22 17.41 -13.18
CA GLY A 289 4.61 16.09 -13.02
C GLY A 289 3.28 16.10 -12.29
N ILE A 290 2.67 14.92 -12.18
CA ILE A 290 1.40 14.67 -11.50
C ILE A 290 1.63 13.57 -10.47
N ILE A 291 1.09 13.72 -9.26
CA ILE A 291 1.02 12.65 -8.24
C ILE A 291 -0.44 12.34 -7.91
N VAL A 292 -0.77 11.06 -7.78
CA VAL A 292 -2.12 10.55 -7.48
C VAL A 292 -2.04 9.18 -6.79
N GLU A 293 -2.98 8.90 -5.89
CA GLU A 293 -3.20 7.55 -5.33
C GLU A 293 -4.19 6.77 -6.20
N PRO A 294 -3.98 5.46 -6.47
CA PRO A 294 -4.98 4.62 -7.17
C PRO A 294 -6.31 4.48 -6.43
N ILE A 295 -6.29 4.58 -5.10
CA ILE A 295 -7.45 4.79 -4.23
C ILE A 295 -6.97 5.72 -3.11
N GLN A 296 -7.57 6.91 -2.96
CA GLN A 296 -7.10 7.87 -1.95
C GLN A 296 -7.40 7.37 -0.54
N SER A 297 -6.38 7.26 0.33
CA SER A 297 -6.55 6.63 1.64
C SER A 297 -7.04 7.59 2.72
N GLU A 298 -6.24 8.59 3.12
CA GLU A 298 -6.58 9.46 4.26
C GLU A 298 -7.79 10.37 3.98
N GLY A 299 -8.01 10.75 2.72
CA GLY A 299 -9.14 11.58 2.28
C GLY A 299 -10.52 10.90 2.36
N GLY A 300 -10.59 9.62 2.73
CA GLY A 300 -11.86 8.90 2.92
C GLY A 300 -12.11 7.77 1.94
N ASP A 301 -11.07 7.01 1.57
CA ASP A 301 -11.20 5.84 0.69
C ASP A 301 -11.92 6.19 -0.63
N ASN A 302 -11.42 7.19 -1.36
CA ASN A 302 -12.01 7.64 -2.62
C ASN A 302 -11.50 6.78 -3.79
N HIS A 303 -12.43 6.10 -4.45
CA HIS A 303 -12.18 5.32 -5.67
C HIS A 303 -12.51 6.14 -6.92
N ALA A 304 -11.82 5.85 -8.02
CA ALA A 304 -12.19 6.22 -9.39
C ALA A 304 -12.05 4.99 -10.30
N SER A 305 -12.60 5.03 -11.50
CA SER A 305 -12.54 3.93 -12.47
C SER A 305 -11.12 3.71 -13.00
N ASP A 306 -10.85 2.48 -13.47
CA ASP A 306 -9.60 2.18 -14.19
C ASP A 306 -9.48 3.01 -15.49
N ASP A 307 -10.56 3.61 -15.98
CA ASP A 307 -10.56 4.43 -17.20
C ASP A 307 -10.12 5.88 -16.94
N PHE A 308 -10.55 6.46 -15.81
CA PHE A 308 -10.03 7.74 -15.31
C PHE A 308 -8.50 7.70 -15.20
N PHE A 309 -7.94 6.64 -14.60
CA PHE A 309 -6.48 6.50 -14.47
C PHE A 309 -5.75 6.28 -15.81
N ARG A 310 -6.39 5.63 -16.80
CA ARG A 310 -5.82 5.52 -18.16
C ARG A 310 -5.76 6.90 -18.84
N LYS A 311 -6.87 7.64 -18.86
CA LYS A 311 -6.95 8.99 -19.44
C LYS A 311 -5.99 9.95 -18.74
N LEU A 312 -5.92 9.94 -17.41
CA LEU A 312 -4.96 10.72 -16.64
C LEU A 312 -3.49 10.36 -16.99
N ARG A 313 -3.21 9.08 -17.28
CA ARG A 313 -1.88 8.64 -17.73
C ARG A 313 -1.55 9.14 -19.14
N ASP A 314 -2.54 9.26 -20.03
CA ASP A 314 -2.39 9.83 -21.38
C ASP A 314 -2.05 11.33 -21.31
N ILE A 315 -2.81 12.12 -20.54
CA ILE A 315 -2.53 13.54 -20.24
C ILE A 315 -1.06 13.72 -19.82
N ALA A 316 -0.60 12.85 -18.91
CA ALA A 316 0.73 12.89 -18.30
C ALA A 316 1.90 12.41 -19.18
N ARG A 317 1.70 11.83 -20.38
CA ARG A 317 2.74 11.04 -21.10
C ARG A 317 3.83 11.84 -21.84
N LYS A 318 4.46 12.82 -21.20
CA LYS A 318 5.56 13.66 -21.73
C LYS A 318 6.77 13.56 -20.73
N PRO A 319 8.05 13.28 -21.13
CA PRO A 319 8.76 12.07 -20.59
C PRO A 319 10.22 12.18 -20.00
N TYR A 320 10.64 11.26 -19.08
CA TYR A 320 11.33 11.39 -17.72
C TYR A 320 12.73 10.70 -17.42
N ARG A 321 13.51 11.00 -16.31
CA ARG A 321 14.49 10.09 -15.51
C ARG A 321 15.46 10.67 -14.40
N ILE A 322 15.94 9.87 -13.37
CA ILE A 322 16.45 10.42 -12.04
C ILE A 322 17.19 9.55 -10.90
N PHE A 323 17.68 10.14 -9.75
CA PHE A 323 18.45 9.54 -8.56
C PHE A 323 18.49 10.35 -7.17
N ASN A 324 18.96 9.79 -6.00
CA ASN A 324 19.52 10.48 -4.77
C ASN A 324 20.14 9.55 -3.64
N THR A 325 20.53 10.09 -2.45
CA THR A 325 21.54 9.61 -1.45
C THR A 325 21.28 8.39 -0.52
N TRP A 326 20.30 8.41 0.39
CA TRP A 326 20.30 7.49 1.56
C TRP A 326 19.85 6.05 1.25
N LEU A 327 19.13 5.85 0.15
CA LEU A 327 18.78 4.55 -0.43
C LEU A 327 18.15 3.49 0.50
N GLY A 328 17.50 3.91 1.60
CA GLY A 328 16.70 3.02 2.46
C GLY A 328 17.50 2.29 3.56
N ASP A 329 17.34 0.97 3.63
CA ASP A 329 17.83 0.13 4.73
C ASP A 329 17.91 -1.36 4.31
N PRO A 330 19.10 -2.01 4.32
CA PRO A 330 19.25 -3.42 3.92
C PRO A 330 18.44 -4.40 4.78
N SER A 331 18.22 -4.11 6.06
CA SER A 331 17.43 -4.99 6.95
C SER A 331 15.97 -5.06 6.50
N LYS A 332 15.45 -3.99 5.90
CA LYS A 332 14.09 -3.96 5.34
C LYS A 332 14.02 -4.67 4.00
N ASN A 333 15.06 -4.59 3.17
CA ASN A 333 15.16 -5.40 1.94
C ASN A 333 15.24 -6.91 2.24
N LEU A 334 15.96 -7.30 3.31
CA LEU A 334 16.08 -8.70 3.75
C LEU A 334 14.72 -9.26 4.20
N LEU A 335 13.98 -8.53 5.04
CA LEU A 335 12.62 -8.93 5.45
C LEU A 335 11.66 -8.93 4.25
N LEU A 336 11.73 -7.93 3.38
CA LEU A 336 10.87 -7.80 2.20
C LEU A 336 11.06 -8.95 1.20
N ALA A 337 12.26 -9.51 1.07
CA ALA A 337 12.51 -10.67 0.21
C ALA A 337 11.70 -11.90 0.66
N GLU A 338 11.73 -12.24 1.95
CA GLU A 338 10.92 -13.36 2.48
C GLU A 338 9.42 -13.04 2.51
N VAL A 339 9.02 -11.78 2.76
CA VAL A 339 7.61 -11.35 2.60
C VAL A 339 7.12 -11.58 1.17
N ILE A 340 7.91 -11.21 0.15
CA ILE A 340 7.55 -11.43 -1.26
C ILE A 340 7.57 -12.92 -1.62
N ASN A 341 8.49 -13.72 -1.04
CA ASN A 341 8.50 -15.18 -1.16
C ASN A 341 7.17 -15.78 -0.65
N ILE A 342 6.76 -15.44 0.56
CA ILE A 342 5.51 -15.88 1.20
C ILE A 342 4.29 -15.50 0.35
N ILE A 343 4.18 -14.22 -0.06
CA ILE A 343 3.06 -13.74 -0.90
C ILE A 343 2.92 -14.55 -2.19
N LYS A 344 4.04 -14.94 -2.82
CA LYS A 344 4.06 -15.73 -4.05
C LYS A 344 3.82 -17.23 -3.80
N ARG A 345 4.34 -17.78 -2.70
CA ARG A 345 4.28 -19.20 -2.32
C ARG A 345 2.88 -19.64 -1.87
N GLU A 346 2.15 -18.75 -1.21
CA GLU A 346 0.88 -19.03 -0.53
C GLU A 346 -0.34 -18.34 -1.18
N ASP A 347 -0.16 -17.85 -2.42
CA ASP A 347 -1.10 -17.06 -3.21
C ASP A 347 -1.88 -16.02 -2.37
N LEU A 348 -1.14 -15.17 -1.66
CA LEU A 348 -1.77 -14.16 -0.82
C LEU A 348 -2.48 -13.06 -1.64
N LEU A 349 -2.23 -12.98 -2.95
CA LEU A 349 -2.94 -12.10 -3.88
C LEU A 349 -4.32 -12.65 -4.27
N GLY A 350 -4.40 -13.94 -4.64
CA GLY A 350 -5.68 -14.63 -4.84
C GLY A 350 -6.51 -14.65 -3.56
N ASN A 351 -5.87 -14.90 -2.41
CA ASN A 351 -6.49 -14.80 -1.09
C ASN A 351 -7.08 -13.40 -0.80
N ALA A 352 -6.31 -12.32 -0.99
CA ALA A 352 -6.79 -10.97 -0.74
C ALA A 352 -7.93 -10.54 -1.69
N ALA A 353 -8.01 -11.12 -2.88
CA ALA A 353 -9.17 -10.96 -3.76
C ALA A 353 -10.39 -11.77 -3.27
N HIS A 354 -10.19 -12.98 -2.77
CA HIS A 354 -11.26 -13.86 -2.28
C HIS A 354 -11.88 -13.37 -0.97
N ALA A 355 -11.08 -13.23 0.10
CA ALA A 355 -11.53 -12.73 1.40
C ALA A 355 -12.02 -11.28 1.32
N GLY A 356 -11.48 -10.49 0.39
CA GLY A 356 -12.00 -9.16 0.05
C GLY A 356 -13.41 -9.18 -0.53
N LYS A 357 -13.74 -10.17 -1.38
CA LYS A 357 -15.09 -10.35 -1.91
C LYS A 357 -16.07 -10.78 -0.81
N VAL A 358 -15.66 -11.67 0.10
CA VAL A 358 -16.47 -12.07 1.28
C VAL A 358 -16.76 -10.86 2.17
N LEU A 359 -15.73 -10.09 2.50
CA LEU A 359 -15.87 -8.86 3.29
C LEU A 359 -16.81 -7.85 2.62
N LEU A 360 -16.61 -7.54 1.34
CA LEU A 360 -17.43 -6.55 0.63
C LEU A 360 -18.90 -7.00 0.47
N ALA A 361 -19.15 -8.28 0.23
CA ALA A 361 -20.50 -8.83 0.18
C ALA A 361 -21.23 -8.68 1.53
N GLY A 362 -20.55 -8.97 2.64
CA GLY A 362 -21.10 -8.75 3.98
C GLY A 362 -21.32 -7.28 4.32
N LEU A 363 -20.44 -6.37 3.88
CA LEU A 363 -20.64 -4.93 4.04
C LEU A 363 -21.84 -4.40 3.24
N LEU A 364 -22.15 -5.01 2.09
CA LEU A 364 -23.35 -4.69 1.29
C LEU A 364 -24.64 -5.23 1.93
N ASP A 365 -24.62 -6.42 2.53
CA ASP A 365 -25.72 -6.92 3.37
C ASP A 365 -25.97 -6.00 4.58
N LEU A 366 -24.92 -5.63 5.32
CA LEU A 366 -25.02 -4.70 6.45
C LEU A 366 -25.50 -3.31 6.01
N GLN A 367 -25.14 -2.84 4.82
CA GLN A 367 -25.72 -1.63 4.23
C GLN A 367 -27.22 -1.78 3.95
N SER A 368 -27.66 -2.94 3.46
CA SER A 368 -29.08 -3.21 3.18
C SER A 368 -29.92 -3.37 4.45
N ARG A 369 -29.34 -3.90 5.54
CA ARG A 369 -30.01 -4.08 6.84
C ARG A 369 -29.98 -2.81 7.71
N TYR A 370 -28.90 -2.02 7.64
CA TYR A 370 -28.70 -0.82 8.46
C TYR A 370 -28.40 0.45 7.61
N PRO A 371 -29.25 0.82 6.63
CA PRO A 371 -28.98 1.94 5.70
C PRO A 371 -28.93 3.32 6.39
N HIS A 372 -29.37 3.41 7.65
CA HIS A 372 -29.30 4.60 8.48
C HIS A 372 -27.96 4.74 9.24
N LEU A 373 -27.10 3.71 9.24
CA LEU A 373 -25.76 3.70 9.86
C LEU A 373 -24.63 3.41 8.86
N VAL A 374 -24.91 2.66 7.80
CA VAL A 374 -23.94 2.19 6.79
C VAL A 374 -24.38 2.69 5.41
N SER A 375 -23.47 3.31 4.67
CA SER A 375 -23.73 3.81 3.31
C SER A 375 -22.47 3.81 2.44
N ARG A 376 -22.61 3.81 1.12
CA ARG A 376 -21.50 3.86 0.14
C ARG A 376 -20.44 2.77 0.39
N ALA A 377 -20.87 1.56 0.76
CA ALA A 377 -19.98 0.40 0.92
C ALA A 377 -19.22 0.11 -0.39
N ARG A 378 -17.90 0.00 -0.31
CA ARG A 378 -16.99 -0.01 -1.47
C ARG A 378 -15.67 -0.71 -1.16
N GLY A 379 -15.00 -1.24 -2.18
CA GLY A 379 -13.66 -1.79 -2.01
C GLY A 379 -13.08 -2.48 -3.24
N ARG A 380 -11.82 -2.89 -3.16
CA ARG A 380 -11.13 -3.74 -4.16
C ARG A 380 -10.16 -4.69 -3.46
N GLY A 381 -10.44 -5.99 -3.49
CA GLY A 381 -9.83 -6.93 -2.54
C GLY A 381 -10.21 -6.55 -1.10
N THR A 382 -9.35 -6.85 -0.12
CA THR A 382 -9.59 -6.49 1.29
C THR A 382 -9.53 -4.99 1.59
N PHE A 383 -9.13 -4.16 0.62
CA PHE A 383 -9.12 -2.70 0.71
C PHE A 383 -10.55 -2.16 0.57
N CYS A 384 -11.31 -2.22 1.67
CA CYS A 384 -12.73 -1.87 1.74
C CYS A 384 -13.00 -0.68 2.67
N SER A 385 -14.17 -0.04 2.52
CA SER A 385 -14.68 1.01 3.42
C SER A 385 -16.19 1.20 3.29
N PHE A 386 -16.78 1.95 4.23
CA PHE A 386 -18.11 2.54 4.12
C PHE A 386 -18.17 3.90 4.84
N ASP A 387 -19.19 4.70 4.54
CA ASP A 387 -19.49 5.99 5.19
C ASP A 387 -20.62 5.83 6.22
N THR A 388 -20.42 6.38 7.42
CA THR A 388 -21.48 6.58 8.43
C THR A 388 -22.17 7.94 8.24
N PRO A 389 -23.28 8.25 8.94
CA PRO A 389 -23.95 9.55 8.85
C PRO A 389 -23.04 10.72 9.23
N ASN A 390 -22.27 10.59 10.32
CA ASN A 390 -21.35 11.60 10.84
C ASN A 390 -20.15 10.95 11.56
N ASP A 391 -19.18 11.78 11.94
CA ASP A 391 -17.96 11.42 12.63
C ASP A 391 -18.19 10.92 14.06
N ALA A 392 -19.17 11.45 14.79
CA ALA A 392 -19.55 10.96 16.11
C ALA A 392 -20.00 9.49 16.08
N VAL A 393 -20.88 9.12 15.13
CA VAL A 393 -21.30 7.72 14.88
C VAL A 393 -20.10 6.87 14.46
N ARG A 394 -19.23 7.39 13.59
CA ARG A 394 -17.99 6.71 13.18
C ARG A 394 -17.10 6.37 14.37
N ASN A 395 -16.86 7.35 15.23
CA ASN A 395 -16.00 7.21 16.41
C ASN A 395 -16.62 6.23 17.43
N LYS A 396 -17.94 6.32 17.66
CA LYS A 396 -18.69 5.41 18.54
C LYS A 396 -18.64 3.96 18.04
N LEU A 397 -18.86 3.72 16.74
CA LEU A 397 -18.77 2.37 16.15
C LEU A 397 -17.36 1.78 16.24
N ILE A 398 -16.30 2.57 16.00
CA ILE A 398 -14.91 2.10 16.18
C ILE A 398 -14.60 1.76 17.64
N ALA A 399 -15.10 2.55 18.61
CA ALA A 399 -14.91 2.27 20.03
C ALA A 399 -15.66 1.00 20.49
N LEU A 400 -16.90 0.80 20.04
CA LEU A 400 -17.68 -0.40 20.31
C LEU A 400 -17.03 -1.66 19.69
N ALA A 401 -16.58 -1.58 18.43
CA ALA A 401 -15.87 -2.66 17.76
C ALA A 401 -14.58 -3.05 18.52
N ARG A 402 -13.80 -2.06 18.97
CA ARG A 402 -12.57 -2.29 19.74
C ARG A 402 -12.84 -3.03 21.06
N ASN A 403 -13.83 -2.58 21.83
CA ASN A 403 -14.24 -3.23 23.07
C ASN A 403 -14.89 -4.61 22.86
N LYS A 404 -15.39 -4.90 21.66
CA LYS A 404 -15.86 -6.23 21.22
C LYS A 404 -14.77 -7.07 20.52
N GLY A 405 -13.52 -6.61 20.48
CA GLY A 405 -12.37 -7.38 20.00
C GLY A 405 -11.95 -7.16 18.55
N VAL A 406 -12.32 -6.05 17.90
CA VAL A 406 -11.91 -5.73 16.51
C VAL A 406 -11.34 -4.31 16.39
N VAL A 407 -10.10 -4.19 15.91
CA VAL A 407 -9.49 -2.89 15.59
C VAL A 407 -9.90 -2.44 14.19
N LEU A 408 -10.58 -1.29 14.11
CA LEU A 408 -11.02 -0.67 12.86
C LEU A 408 -10.33 0.69 12.64
N GLY A 409 -10.06 1.02 11.38
CA GLY A 409 -9.50 2.31 10.98
C GLY A 409 -10.58 3.34 10.60
N GLY A 410 -10.34 4.62 10.91
CA GLY A 410 -11.13 5.74 10.36
C GLY A 410 -10.42 6.41 9.19
N SER A 411 -11.18 6.91 8.21
CA SER A 411 -10.67 7.77 7.12
C SER A 411 -11.65 8.90 6.80
N GLY A 412 -11.15 9.93 6.09
CA GLY A 412 -11.90 11.16 5.82
C GLY A 412 -12.47 11.77 7.09
N ASN A 413 -13.68 12.31 6.99
CA ASN A 413 -14.42 12.82 8.15
C ASN A 413 -15.20 11.69 8.86
N ARG A 414 -15.94 10.87 8.09
CA ARG A 414 -16.98 9.95 8.59
C ARG A 414 -16.91 8.52 8.03
N SER A 415 -15.78 8.10 7.47
CA SER A 415 -15.64 6.74 6.90
C SER A 415 -14.98 5.78 7.89
N ILE A 416 -15.39 4.52 7.85
CA ILE A 416 -14.71 3.37 8.46
C ILE A 416 -14.05 2.59 7.32
N ARG A 417 -12.79 2.17 7.54
CA ARG A 417 -11.95 1.51 6.53
C ARG A 417 -11.29 0.25 7.05
N PHE A 418 -11.08 -0.68 6.13
CA PHE A 418 -10.48 -1.98 6.35
C PHE A 418 -9.11 -2.03 5.67
N ARG A 419 -8.10 -2.38 6.46
CA ARG A 419 -6.70 -2.64 6.08
C ARG A 419 -6.20 -3.86 6.86
N PRO A 420 -6.80 -5.05 6.68
CA PRO A 420 -6.27 -6.27 7.28
C PRO A 420 -4.96 -6.69 6.58
N THR A 421 -4.21 -7.58 7.22
CA THR A 421 -2.97 -8.13 6.64
C THR A 421 -3.26 -9.10 5.48
N LEU A 422 -2.25 -9.48 4.70
CA LEU A 422 -2.44 -10.40 3.56
C LEU A 422 -2.71 -11.86 3.98
N VAL A 423 -2.51 -12.21 5.25
CA VAL A 423 -2.87 -13.52 5.83
C VAL A 423 -4.29 -13.55 6.39
N PHE A 424 -5.06 -12.46 6.31
CA PHE A 424 -6.50 -12.43 6.59
C PHE A 424 -7.27 -13.37 5.65
N ARG A 425 -8.25 -14.10 6.17
CA ARG A 425 -9.00 -15.17 5.46
C ARG A 425 -10.51 -14.99 5.64
N ASP A 426 -11.31 -15.76 4.91
CA ASP A 426 -12.78 -15.67 4.93
C ASP A 426 -13.37 -15.83 6.33
N HIS A 427 -12.83 -16.73 7.16
CA HIS A 427 -13.28 -16.90 8.54
C HIS A 427 -13.06 -15.64 9.40
N HIS A 428 -11.98 -14.87 9.15
CA HIS A 428 -11.77 -13.58 9.79
C HIS A 428 -12.78 -12.53 9.31
N ALA A 429 -13.19 -12.59 8.02
CA ALA A 429 -14.26 -11.73 7.50
C ALA A 429 -15.60 -12.07 8.14
N HIS A 430 -15.98 -13.36 8.23
CA HIS A 430 -17.20 -13.79 8.89
C HIS A 430 -17.20 -13.46 10.40
N LEU A 431 -16.08 -13.66 11.10
CA LEU A 431 -15.91 -13.28 12.50
C LEU A 431 -16.16 -11.79 12.73
N PHE A 432 -15.56 -10.93 11.90
CA PHE A 432 -15.84 -9.49 11.92
C PHE A 432 -17.32 -9.17 11.62
N LEU A 433 -17.87 -9.72 10.53
CA LEU A 433 -19.23 -9.41 10.07
C LEU A 433 -20.29 -9.81 11.10
N ASN A 434 -20.10 -10.92 11.81
CA ASN A 434 -20.97 -11.35 12.90
C ASN A 434 -20.89 -10.36 14.07
N ILE A 435 -19.69 -10.11 14.60
CA ILE A 435 -19.46 -9.15 15.71
C ILE A 435 -20.03 -7.76 15.38
N PHE A 436 -19.86 -7.30 14.13
CA PHE A 436 -20.32 -5.98 13.71
C PHE A 436 -21.83 -5.93 13.41
N SER A 437 -22.44 -7.05 12.99
CA SER A 437 -23.90 -7.19 12.91
C SER A 437 -24.55 -7.03 14.29
N ASP A 438 -23.99 -7.65 15.33
CA ASP A 438 -24.48 -7.53 16.70
C ASP A 438 -24.34 -6.08 17.21
N ILE A 439 -23.19 -5.44 16.97
CA ILE A 439 -22.95 -4.03 17.32
C ILE A 439 -23.98 -3.11 16.66
N LEU A 440 -24.34 -3.36 15.39
CA LEU A 440 -25.32 -2.56 14.65
C LEU A 440 -26.77 -2.84 15.10
N ALA A 441 -27.09 -4.06 15.55
CA ALA A 441 -28.38 -4.38 16.15
C ALA A 441 -28.60 -3.68 17.50
N ASP A 442 -27.56 -3.56 18.32
CA ASP A 442 -27.57 -2.86 19.61
C ASP A 442 -27.42 -1.33 19.47
N PHE A 443 -27.20 -0.78 18.27
CA PHE A 443 -26.80 0.62 18.08
C PHE A 443 -27.96 1.61 18.19
N LYS A 444 -28.06 2.25 19.35
CA LYS A 444 -28.89 3.44 19.62
C LYS A 444 -28.16 4.74 19.28
#